data_AF-A0A1S7TYN0-F1
#
_entry.id   AF-A0A1S7TYN0-F1
#
_cell.length_a   1.000
_cell.length_b   1.000
_cell.length_c   1.000
_cell.angle_alpha   90.00
_cell.angle_beta   90.00
_cell.angle_gamma   90.00
#
_symmetry.space_group_name_H-M   'P 1'
#
loop_
_entity.id
_entity.type
_entity.pdbx_description
1 polymer ?
#
loop_
_entity_poly.entity_id
_entity_poly.type
_entity_poly.pdbx_seq_one_letter_code
_entity_poly.pdbx_strand_id
1 'polypeptide(L)'
;MKAPSLAQEGRARFVVTMPPSPSRIGSVLSATPAAKLLALTQTDDAFRHLARKAQDRLVVMTPYIDAVGCAWVLDMFLSTPAREKILILQSADQLVKYGVDEGALRESATQILIYGDGSTDETFHSKIVLADGSDAYVGSANFLSRSKMANLECGLMVEGPVVSSIATLVEAIIETFKVTEAA
;
A
#
# COMPACT_ATOMS: atom_id res chain seq x y z
N MET A 1 -14.03 29.70 -13.29
CA MET A 1 -13.24 28.51 -12.90
C MET A 1 -12.21 28.94 -11.86
N LYS A 2 -12.30 28.44 -10.64
CA LYS A 2 -11.24 28.62 -9.63
C LYS A 2 -10.06 27.72 -10.05
N ALA A 3 -8.84 28.25 -10.08
CA ALA A 3 -7.65 27.45 -10.24
C ALA A 3 -7.64 26.34 -9.18
N PRO A 4 -7.18 25.11 -9.49
CA PRO A 4 -7.04 24.09 -8.46
C PRO A 4 -6.09 24.65 -7.39
N SER A 5 -6.55 24.66 -6.14
CA SER A 5 -5.67 25.04 -5.03
C SER A 5 -4.47 24.10 -5.05
N LEU A 6 -3.26 24.65 -4.97
CA LEU A 6 -2.04 23.89 -4.70
C LEU A 6 -2.32 22.88 -3.58
N ALA A 7 -1.84 21.64 -3.75
CA ALA A 7 -2.00 20.58 -2.76
C ALA A 7 -1.61 21.12 -1.37
N GLN A 8 -2.46 20.90 -0.38
CA GLN A 8 -2.23 21.39 0.99
C GLN A 8 -0.91 20.81 1.53
N GLU A 9 -0.17 21.61 2.28
CA GLU A 9 1.16 21.23 2.80
C GLU A 9 1.08 19.97 3.66
N GLY A 10 2.01 19.05 3.46
CA GLY A 10 2.11 17.78 4.19
C GLY A 10 3.57 17.37 4.39
N ARG A 11 3.81 16.36 5.23
CA ARG A 11 5.14 15.78 5.40
C ARG A 11 5.29 14.60 4.46
N ALA A 12 6.45 14.46 3.85
CA ALA A 12 6.78 13.30 3.02
C ALA A 12 8.10 12.69 3.48
N ARG A 13 8.14 11.36 3.56
CA ARG A 13 9.36 10.58 3.78
C ARG A 13 9.59 9.69 2.56
N PHE A 14 10.83 9.65 2.09
CA PHE A 14 11.21 8.74 1.01
C PHE A 14 11.33 7.32 1.57
N VAL A 15 10.60 6.40 0.94
CA VAL A 15 10.52 4.99 1.31
C VAL A 15 11.21 4.17 0.22
N VAL A 16 12.03 3.21 0.63
CA VAL A 16 12.81 2.38 -0.29
C VAL A 16 12.89 0.94 0.20
N THR A 17 12.81 -0.01 -0.72
CA THR A 17 13.37 -1.36 -0.52
C THR A 17 14.69 -1.39 -1.26
N MET A 18 15.78 -1.72 -0.59
CA MET A 18 17.08 -1.87 -1.24
C MET A 18 17.30 -3.31 -1.70
N PRO A 19 17.93 -3.55 -2.87
CA PRO A 19 18.34 -4.89 -3.25
C PRO A 19 19.33 -5.49 -2.24
N PRO A 20 19.33 -6.82 -2.03
CA PRO A 20 20.20 -7.49 -1.10
C PRO A 20 21.67 -7.34 -1.50
N SER A 21 22.56 -7.48 -0.52
CA SER A 21 24.00 -7.46 -0.81
C SER A 21 24.43 -8.74 -1.52
N PRO A 22 25.37 -8.66 -2.49
CA PRO A 22 26.01 -7.43 -2.99
C PRO A 22 25.07 -6.59 -3.88
N SER A 23 25.02 -5.28 -3.66
CA SER A 23 24.13 -4.36 -4.38
C SER A 23 24.92 -3.21 -5.02
N ARG A 24 24.82 -3.06 -6.35
CA ARG A 24 25.48 -1.96 -7.09
C ARG A 24 25.05 -0.59 -6.58
N ILE A 25 23.74 -0.38 -6.41
CA ILE A 25 23.20 0.88 -5.88
C ILE A 25 23.59 1.06 -4.40
N GLY A 26 23.60 -0.02 -3.62
CA GLY A 26 24.07 0.02 -2.23
C GLY A 26 25.52 0.50 -2.11
N SER A 27 26.41 -0.01 -2.97
CA SER A 27 27.82 0.43 -3.02
C SER A 27 27.95 1.91 -3.41
N VAL A 28 27.19 2.37 -4.42
CA VAL A 28 27.23 3.78 -4.85
C VAL A 28 26.69 4.72 -3.78
N LEU A 29 25.58 4.39 -3.11
CA LEU A 29 25.04 5.18 -2.01
C LEU A 29 26.01 5.23 -0.82
N SER A 30 26.61 4.09 -0.46
CA SER A 30 27.57 4.03 0.65
C SER A 30 28.81 4.91 0.41
N ALA A 31 29.22 5.06 -0.85
CA ALA A 31 30.31 5.93 -1.26
C ALA A 31 29.91 7.42 -1.37
N THR A 32 28.61 7.74 -1.39
CA THR A 32 28.10 9.10 -1.59
C THR A 32 27.95 9.84 -0.25
N PRO A 33 28.69 10.94 0.00
CA PRO A 33 28.61 11.66 1.28
C PRO A 33 27.21 12.16 1.63
N ALA A 34 26.47 12.66 0.63
CA ALA A 34 25.10 13.14 0.81
C ALA A 34 24.14 12.02 1.25
N ALA A 35 24.34 10.78 0.79
CA ALA A 35 23.49 9.65 1.15
C ALA A 35 23.62 9.25 2.63
N LYS A 36 24.75 9.57 3.27
CA LYS A 36 24.94 9.36 4.72
C LYS A 36 24.06 10.29 5.58
N LEU A 37 23.57 11.37 4.99
CA LEU A 37 22.67 12.34 5.63
C LEU A 37 21.19 12.05 5.29
N LEU A 38 20.92 11.11 4.38
CA LEU A 38 19.56 10.73 4.01
C LEU A 38 19.02 9.68 4.98
N ALA A 39 17.92 10.00 5.66
CA ALA A 39 17.13 9.00 6.37
C ALA A 39 16.22 8.27 5.37
N LEU A 40 16.68 7.11 4.88
CA LEU A 40 15.88 6.23 4.04
C LEU A 40 14.97 5.37 4.92
N THR A 41 13.66 5.46 4.71
CA THR A 41 12.69 4.61 5.42
C THR A 41 12.55 3.30 4.66
N GLN A 42 12.67 2.14 5.34
CA GLN A 42 12.42 0.86 4.68
C GLN A 42 10.93 0.68 4.40
N THR A 43 10.57 0.06 3.27
CA THR A 43 9.17 -0.20 2.91
C THR A 43 8.43 -1.00 3.99
N ASP A 44 9.08 -2.01 4.57
CA ASP A 44 8.52 -2.82 5.67
C ASP A 44 8.22 -1.98 6.91
N ASP A 45 9.12 -1.07 7.28
CA ASP A 45 8.94 -0.18 8.42
C ASP A 45 7.83 0.85 8.17
N ALA A 46 7.74 1.39 6.95
CA ALA A 46 6.68 2.30 6.55
C ALA A 46 5.29 1.62 6.64
N PHE A 47 5.16 0.40 6.12
CA PHE A 47 3.89 -0.32 6.11
C PHE A 47 3.45 -0.69 7.53
N ARG A 48 4.39 -1.18 8.36
CA ARG A 48 4.11 -1.44 9.78
C ARG A 48 3.78 -0.17 10.56
N HIS A 49 4.41 0.96 10.23
CA HIS A 49 4.10 2.24 10.84
C HIS A 49 2.66 2.67 10.52
N LEU A 50 2.25 2.62 9.25
CA LEU A 50 0.89 2.94 8.82
C LEU A 50 -0.13 2.01 9.49
N ALA A 51 0.13 0.70 9.52
CA ALA A 51 -0.77 -0.27 10.14
C ALA A 51 -1.00 0.02 11.62
N ARG A 52 0.07 0.24 12.41
CA ARG A 52 -0.05 0.55 13.84
C ARG A 52 -0.66 1.92 14.11
N LYS A 53 -0.55 2.87 13.17
CA LYS A 53 -1.08 4.22 13.31
C LYS A 53 -2.58 4.27 13.05
N ALA A 54 -3.09 3.50 12.07
CA ALA A 54 -4.50 3.49 11.70
C ALA A 54 -5.40 3.13 12.89
N GLN A 55 -6.35 4.01 13.24
CA GLN A 55 -7.29 3.86 14.35
C GLN A 55 -8.70 3.49 13.91
N ASP A 56 -9.12 3.99 12.75
CA ASP A 56 -10.47 3.79 12.22
C ASP A 56 -10.43 2.81 11.04
N ARG A 57 -9.54 3.06 10.08
CA ARG A 57 -9.50 2.31 8.83
C ARG A 57 -8.10 2.18 8.25
N LEU A 58 -7.74 0.95 7.90
CA LEU A 58 -6.56 0.63 7.12
C LEU A 58 -6.98 0.03 5.77
N VAL A 59 -6.55 0.67 4.68
CA VAL A 59 -6.78 0.18 3.31
C VAL A 59 -5.45 -0.22 2.68
N VAL A 60 -5.39 -1.41 2.10
CA VAL A 60 -4.30 -1.88 1.26
C VAL A 60 -4.84 -2.09 -0.15
N MET A 61 -4.25 -1.42 -1.13
CA MET A 61 -4.60 -1.54 -2.54
C MET A 61 -3.35 -1.93 -3.33
N THR A 62 -3.39 -3.08 -4.00
CA THR A 62 -2.25 -3.59 -4.77
C THR A 62 -2.71 -4.43 -5.96
N PRO A 63 -2.09 -4.26 -7.15
CA PRO A 63 -2.51 -4.99 -8.33
C PRO A 63 -1.90 -6.39 -8.35
N TYR A 64 -0.84 -6.61 -7.57
CA TYR A 64 -0.13 -7.88 -7.50
C TYR A 64 0.16 -8.25 -6.05
N ILE A 65 -0.19 -9.48 -5.71
CA ILE A 65 0.11 -10.08 -4.41
C ILE A 65 0.48 -11.57 -4.56
N ASP A 66 1.47 -12.03 -3.80
CA ASP A 66 1.86 -13.44 -3.68
C ASP A 66 1.71 -13.94 -2.23
N ALA A 67 2.06 -15.19 -1.93
CA ALA A 67 1.92 -15.76 -0.59
C ALA A 67 2.65 -14.95 0.51
N VAL A 68 3.85 -14.44 0.21
CA VAL A 68 4.60 -13.58 1.15
C VAL A 68 3.90 -12.24 1.32
N GLY A 69 3.37 -11.70 0.23
CA GLY A 69 2.52 -10.51 0.25
C GLY A 69 1.26 -10.67 1.10
N CYS A 70 0.52 -11.77 0.94
CA CYS A 70 -0.68 -12.06 1.73
C CYS A 70 -0.34 -12.14 3.22
N ALA A 71 0.75 -12.83 3.58
CA ALA A 71 1.22 -12.88 4.97
C ALA A 71 1.62 -11.49 5.50
N TRP A 72 2.15 -10.62 4.63
CA TRP A 72 2.50 -9.25 4.99
C TRP A 72 1.26 -8.37 5.22
N VAL A 73 0.22 -8.49 4.39
CA VAL A 73 -1.08 -7.83 4.63
C VAL A 73 -1.70 -8.35 5.93
N LEU A 74 -1.66 -9.66 6.15
CA LEU A 74 -2.17 -10.28 7.37
C LEU A 74 -1.46 -9.71 8.62
N ASP A 75 -0.13 -9.60 8.61
CA ASP A 75 0.64 -8.96 9.70
C ASP A 75 0.18 -7.50 9.96
N MET A 76 -0.08 -6.74 8.90
CA MET A 76 -0.61 -5.38 9.02
C MET A 76 -2.02 -5.37 9.64
N PHE A 77 -2.90 -6.27 9.19
CA PHE A 77 -4.28 -6.37 9.69
C PHE A 77 -4.36 -6.89 11.12
N LEU A 78 -3.43 -7.74 11.54
CA LEU A 78 -3.33 -8.21 12.92
C LEU A 78 -2.71 -7.18 13.86
N SER A 79 -1.83 -6.31 13.37
CA SER A 79 -1.13 -5.30 14.18
C SER A 79 -1.82 -3.94 14.24
N THR A 80 -2.88 -3.72 13.46
CA THR A 80 -3.64 -2.47 13.45
C THR A 80 -4.77 -2.47 14.49
N PRO A 81 -4.98 -1.37 15.24
CA PRO A 81 -6.17 -1.19 16.07
C PRO A 81 -7.41 -0.80 15.25
N ALA A 82 -7.26 -0.47 13.95
CA ALA A 82 -8.35 -0.10 13.07
C ALA A 82 -9.45 -1.18 13.03
N ARG A 83 -10.69 -0.72 13.17
CA ARG A 83 -11.88 -1.55 13.05
C ARG A 83 -12.18 -1.95 11.61
N GLU A 84 -11.86 -1.09 10.64
CA GLU A 84 -12.03 -1.38 9.22
C GLU A 84 -10.69 -1.73 8.57
N LYS A 85 -10.67 -2.88 7.90
CA LYS A 85 -9.47 -3.47 7.26
C LYS A 85 -9.85 -3.91 5.87
N ILE A 86 -9.49 -3.11 4.87
CA ILE A 86 -9.93 -3.27 3.50
C ILE A 86 -8.75 -3.67 2.63
N LEU A 87 -8.89 -4.79 1.92
CA LEU A 87 -7.95 -5.23 0.91
C LEU A 87 -8.58 -5.08 -0.48
N ILE A 88 -7.96 -4.28 -1.35
CA ILE A 88 -8.39 -4.08 -2.74
C ILE A 88 -7.38 -4.75 -3.66
N LEU A 89 -7.84 -5.72 -4.44
CA LEU A 89 -7.03 -6.52 -5.36
C LEU A 89 -7.50 -6.34 -6.79
N GLN A 90 -6.59 -6.60 -7.73
CA GLN A 90 -6.95 -6.63 -9.14
C GLN A 90 -7.71 -7.92 -9.50
N SER A 91 -7.44 -9.05 -8.84
CA SER A 91 -8.07 -10.34 -9.18
C SER A 91 -8.19 -11.27 -7.98
N ALA A 92 -9.25 -12.07 -7.95
CA ALA A 92 -9.53 -13.03 -6.87
C ALA A 92 -8.56 -14.22 -6.85
N ASP A 93 -8.03 -14.61 -8.02
CA ASP A 93 -7.03 -15.68 -8.16
C ASP A 93 -5.75 -15.42 -7.34
N GLN A 94 -5.53 -14.17 -6.94
CA GLN A 94 -4.38 -13.77 -6.15
C GLN A 94 -4.42 -14.30 -4.71
N LEU A 95 -5.61 -14.65 -4.21
CA LEU A 95 -5.79 -15.28 -2.90
C LEU A 95 -5.69 -16.81 -2.97
N VAL A 96 -5.96 -17.39 -4.14
CA VAL A 96 -5.97 -18.85 -4.35
C VAL A 96 -4.60 -19.32 -4.85
N LYS A 97 -3.55 -19.04 -4.08
CA LYS A 97 -2.17 -19.43 -4.39
C LYS A 97 -1.60 -20.35 -3.31
N TYR A 98 -0.69 -21.24 -3.71
CA TYR A 98 0.02 -22.09 -2.76
C TYR A 98 0.73 -21.25 -1.68
N GLY A 99 0.54 -21.63 -0.41
CA GLY A 99 1.12 -20.95 0.75
C GLY A 99 0.34 -19.72 1.23
N VAL A 100 -0.77 -19.34 0.58
CA VAL A 100 -1.67 -18.32 1.10
C VAL A 100 -2.62 -18.95 2.13
N ASP A 101 -2.70 -18.34 3.31
CA ASP A 101 -3.78 -18.62 4.28
C ASP A 101 -4.97 -17.69 3.98
N GLU A 102 -5.79 -18.10 3.02
CA GLU A 102 -6.96 -17.31 2.60
C GLU A 102 -7.96 -17.16 3.74
N GLY A 103 -8.12 -18.19 4.58
CA GLY A 103 -9.03 -18.18 5.73
C GLY A 103 -8.65 -17.09 6.73
N ALA A 104 -7.40 -17.08 7.19
CA ALA A 104 -6.92 -16.06 8.12
C ALA A 104 -7.00 -14.64 7.54
N LEU A 105 -6.74 -14.49 6.23
CA LEU A 105 -6.84 -13.19 5.58
C LEU A 105 -8.30 -12.71 5.50
N ARG A 106 -9.25 -13.58 5.17
CA ARG A 106 -10.69 -13.25 5.15
C ARG A 106 -11.25 -12.99 6.55
N GLU A 107 -10.78 -13.71 7.56
CA GLU A 107 -11.17 -13.48 8.96
C GLU A 107 -10.63 -12.15 9.51
N SER A 108 -9.42 -11.77 9.09
CA SER A 108 -8.79 -10.52 9.54
C SER A 108 -9.26 -9.28 8.78
N ALA A 109 -9.66 -9.42 7.51
CA ALA A 109 -10.17 -8.33 6.70
C ALA A 109 -11.67 -8.10 6.99
N THR A 110 -12.09 -6.84 7.07
CA THR A 110 -13.53 -6.53 7.06
C THR A 110 -14.11 -6.61 5.67
N GLN A 111 -13.30 -6.28 4.65
CA GLN A 111 -13.70 -6.34 3.24
C GLN A 111 -12.52 -6.74 2.37
N ILE A 112 -12.81 -7.56 1.36
CA ILE A 112 -11.90 -7.85 0.26
C ILE A 112 -12.63 -7.51 -1.03
N LEU A 113 -12.12 -6.51 -1.76
CA LEU A 113 -12.73 -5.97 -2.97
C LEU A 113 -11.88 -6.35 -4.19
N ILE A 114 -12.52 -6.86 -5.24
CA ILE A 114 -11.86 -7.33 -6.46
C ILE A 114 -12.19 -6.40 -7.62
N TYR A 115 -11.30 -5.47 -7.94
CA TYR A 115 -11.56 -4.43 -8.93
C TYR A 115 -11.63 -4.95 -10.37
N GLY A 116 -10.81 -5.94 -10.71
CA GLY A 116 -10.82 -6.58 -12.03
C GLY A 116 -11.69 -7.81 -12.11
N ASP A 117 -12.85 -7.81 -11.46
CA ASP A 117 -13.82 -8.93 -11.49
C ASP A 117 -14.49 -9.14 -12.86
N GLY A 118 -14.19 -8.28 -13.83
CA GLY A 118 -14.76 -8.31 -15.18
C GLY A 118 -16.05 -7.52 -15.33
N SER A 119 -16.49 -6.80 -14.29
CA SER A 119 -17.61 -5.85 -14.37
C SER A 119 -17.28 -4.61 -15.21
N THR A 120 -15.98 -4.29 -15.37
CA THR A 120 -15.47 -3.19 -16.19
C THR A 120 -14.17 -3.59 -16.91
N ASP A 121 -13.82 -2.87 -17.98
CA ASP A 121 -12.50 -2.95 -18.62
C ASP A 121 -11.42 -2.16 -17.85
N GLU A 122 -11.78 -1.53 -16.72
CA GLU A 122 -10.85 -0.74 -15.93
C GLU A 122 -9.91 -1.65 -15.13
N THR A 123 -8.66 -1.21 -15.01
CA THR A 123 -7.65 -1.85 -14.19
C THR A 123 -6.93 -0.79 -13.39
N PHE A 124 -6.33 -1.17 -12.26
CA PHE A 124 -5.43 -0.29 -11.55
C PHE A 124 -4.03 -0.88 -11.51
N HIS A 125 -3.03 0.00 -11.50
CA HIS A 125 -1.64 -0.36 -11.25
C HIS A 125 -1.05 0.40 -10.05
N SER A 126 -1.92 0.96 -9.22
CA SER A 126 -1.59 1.72 -8.01
C SER A 126 -1.22 0.79 -6.85
N LYS A 127 -0.19 1.15 -6.08
CA LYS A 127 0.15 0.49 -4.82
C LYS A 127 0.02 1.51 -3.71
N ILE A 128 -0.99 1.33 -2.87
CA ILE A 128 -1.38 2.28 -1.84
C ILE A 128 -1.60 1.55 -0.53
N VAL A 129 -1.06 2.11 0.55
CA VAL A 129 -1.47 1.77 1.92
C VAL A 129 -1.98 3.06 2.53
N LEU A 130 -3.23 3.10 2.99
CA LEU A 130 -3.89 4.29 3.51
C LEU A 130 -4.39 4.05 4.93
N ALA A 131 -4.01 4.92 5.86
CA ALA A 131 -4.45 4.91 7.25
C ALA A 131 -5.29 6.16 7.53
N ASP A 132 -6.55 5.95 7.95
CA ASP A 132 -7.52 6.96 8.42
C ASP A 132 -7.76 8.18 7.49
N GLY A 133 -7.28 8.14 6.24
CA GLY A 133 -7.33 9.29 5.34
C GLY A 133 -6.30 10.40 5.64
N SER A 134 -5.43 10.22 6.64
CA SER A 134 -4.42 11.20 7.06
C SER A 134 -2.99 10.80 6.75
N ASP A 135 -2.74 9.52 6.50
CA ASP A 135 -1.42 8.97 6.26
C ASP A 135 -1.47 7.93 5.15
N ALA A 136 -0.54 8.01 4.20
CA ALA A 136 -0.51 7.06 3.09
C ALA A 136 0.91 6.74 2.62
N TYR A 137 1.09 5.52 2.14
CA TYR A 137 2.17 5.19 1.22
C TYR A 137 1.63 5.15 -0.21
N VAL A 138 2.38 5.74 -1.14
CA VAL A 138 2.19 5.56 -2.58
C VAL A 138 3.56 5.31 -3.22
N GLY A 139 3.69 4.27 -4.03
CA GLY A 139 4.97 3.95 -4.66
C GLY A 139 4.94 2.74 -5.58
N SER A 140 6.12 2.16 -5.83
CA SER A 140 6.32 1.05 -6.76
C SER A 140 6.16 -0.33 -6.11
N ALA A 141 6.26 -0.43 -4.78
CA ALA A 141 6.25 -1.71 -4.07
C ALA A 141 4.90 -2.40 -4.18
N ASN A 142 4.87 -3.53 -4.90
CA ASN A 142 3.75 -4.47 -4.81
C ASN A 142 3.89 -5.32 -3.54
N PHE A 143 2.84 -6.07 -3.20
CA PHE A 143 2.91 -7.07 -2.13
C PHE A 143 3.46 -8.39 -2.66
N LEU A 144 4.72 -8.37 -3.10
CA LEU A 144 5.42 -9.55 -3.60
C LEU A 144 6.66 -9.81 -2.75
N SER A 145 7.05 -11.08 -2.60
CA SER A 145 8.30 -11.49 -1.93
C SER A 145 9.50 -10.69 -2.46
N ARG A 146 9.60 -10.56 -3.79
CA ARG A 146 10.64 -9.74 -4.43
C ARG A 146 10.54 -8.25 -4.11
N SER A 147 9.36 -7.66 -4.02
CA SER A 147 9.20 -6.24 -3.66
C SER A 147 9.52 -5.97 -2.18
N LYS A 148 9.31 -6.98 -1.32
CA LYS A 148 9.68 -6.92 0.09
C LYS A 148 11.20 -7.06 0.32
N MET A 149 11.89 -7.88 -0.47
CA MET A 149 13.25 -8.33 -0.12
C MET A 149 14.34 -8.11 -1.18
N ALA A 150 13.98 -7.95 -2.46
CA ALA A 150 14.93 -8.11 -3.57
C ALA A 150 14.98 -6.93 -4.54
N ASN A 151 13.82 -6.39 -4.91
CA ASN A 151 13.71 -5.30 -5.84
C ASN A 151 14.16 -3.98 -5.21
N LEU A 152 14.72 -3.10 -6.05
CA LEU A 152 14.76 -1.69 -5.71
C LEU A 152 13.35 -1.13 -5.88
N GLU A 153 12.65 -0.92 -4.77
CA GLU A 153 11.35 -0.26 -4.75
C GLU A 153 11.50 1.15 -4.20
N CYS A 154 10.71 2.11 -4.68
CA CYS A 154 10.68 3.46 -4.14
C CYS A 154 9.24 3.98 -4.00
N GLY A 155 9.04 4.86 -3.04
CA GLY A 155 7.76 5.51 -2.82
C GLY A 155 7.86 6.65 -1.82
N LEU A 156 6.71 7.23 -1.53
CA LEU A 156 6.56 8.28 -0.52
C LEU A 156 5.58 7.80 0.54
N MET A 157 5.97 7.93 1.80
CA MET A 157 5.02 7.96 2.91
C MET A 157 4.68 9.41 3.19
N VAL A 158 3.43 9.79 2.98
CA VAL A 158 2.90 11.14 3.11
C VAL A 158 1.96 11.23 4.30
N GLU A 159 2.01 12.35 5.01
CA GLU A 159 1.20 12.61 6.20
C GLU A 159 0.57 14.01 6.12
N GLY A 160 -0.64 14.12 6.63
CA GLY A 160 -1.36 15.39 6.76
C GLY A 160 -2.28 15.67 5.57
N PRO A 161 -2.67 16.94 5.37
CA PRO A 161 -3.75 17.28 4.45
C PRO A 161 -3.53 16.90 2.98
N VAL A 162 -2.29 16.72 2.54
CA VAL A 162 -1.95 16.20 1.20
C VAL A 162 -2.55 14.81 0.92
N VAL A 163 -2.82 14.02 1.97
CA VAL A 163 -3.39 12.68 1.85
C VAL A 163 -4.85 12.71 1.41
N SER A 164 -5.54 13.84 1.58
CA SER A 164 -6.95 13.99 1.19
C SER A 164 -7.22 13.59 -0.26
N SER A 165 -6.35 13.96 -1.21
CA SER A 165 -6.52 13.57 -2.62
C SER A 165 -6.36 12.07 -2.84
N ILE A 166 -5.47 11.42 -2.09
CA ILE A 166 -5.29 9.95 -2.14
C ILE A 166 -6.51 9.27 -1.54
N ALA A 167 -6.97 9.74 -0.38
CA ALA A 167 -8.16 9.22 0.30
C ALA A 167 -9.40 9.36 -0.58
N THR A 168 -9.62 10.53 -1.20
CA THR A 168 -10.75 10.75 -2.13
C THR A 168 -10.74 9.78 -3.29
N LEU A 169 -9.57 9.49 -3.89
CA LEU A 169 -9.46 8.52 -4.97
C LEU A 169 -9.80 7.09 -4.48
N VAL A 170 -9.27 6.69 -3.33
CA VAL A 170 -9.52 5.37 -2.73
C VAL A 170 -11.00 5.22 -2.37
N GLU A 171 -11.65 6.25 -1.81
CA GLU A 171 -13.10 6.22 -1.55
C GLU A 171 -13.89 6.07 -2.85
N ALA A 172 -13.55 6.83 -3.89
CA ALA A 172 -14.24 6.72 -5.18
C ALA A 172 -14.18 5.29 -5.73
N ILE A 173 -13.05 4.60 -5.56
CA ILE A 173 -12.88 3.18 -5.91
C ILE A 173 -13.74 2.29 -5.03
N ILE A 174 -13.78 2.49 -3.71
CA ILE A 174 -14.62 1.67 -2.81
C ILE A 174 -16.11 1.84 -3.15
N GLU A 175 -16.54 3.05 -3.50
CA GLU A 175 -17.93 3.33 -3.88
C GLU A 175 -18.37 2.60 -5.15
N THR A 176 -17.46 2.25 -6.08
CA THR A 176 -17.84 1.47 -7.28
C THR A 176 -18.40 0.10 -6.93
N PHE A 177 -18.00 -0.48 -5.80
CA PHE A 177 -18.48 -1.78 -5.35
C PHE A 177 -19.87 -1.71 -4.69
N LYS A 178 -20.20 -0.58 -4.06
CA LYS A 178 -21.50 -0.39 -3.42
C LYS A 178 -22.62 -0.17 -4.43
N VAL A 179 -22.31 0.49 -5.55
CA VAL A 179 -23.28 0.72 -6.63
C VAL A 179 -23.65 -0.60 -7.31
N THR A 180 -22.69 -1.52 -7.48
CA THR A 180 -22.91 -2.81 -8.14
C THR A 180 -23.77 -3.77 -7.31
N GLU A 181 -23.77 -3.69 -5.98
CA GLU A 181 -24.64 -4.51 -5.12
C GLU A 181 -26.12 -4.06 -5.12
N ALA A 182 -26.42 -2.85 -5.60
CA ALA A 182 -27.77 -2.28 -5.60
C ALA A 182 -28.51 -2.39 -6.95
N ALA A 183 -27.87 -2.97 -7.97
CA ALA A 183 -28.40 -3.13 -9.33
C ALA A 183 -28.74 -4.59 -9.64
#